data_AF-A0A2P5WP72-F1
#
_entry.id   AF-A0A2P5WP72-F1
#
_cell.length_a   1.000
_cell.length_b   1.000
_cell.length_c   1.000
_cell.angle_alpha   90.00
_cell.angle_beta   90.00
_cell.angle_gamma   90.00
#
_symmetry.space_group_name_H-M   'P 1'
#
loop_
_entity.id
_entity.type
_entity.pdbx_description
1 polymer ?
#
loop_
_entity_poly.entity_id
_entity_poly.type
_entity_poly.pdbx_seq_one_letter_code
_entity_poly.pdbx_strand_id
1 'polypeptide(L)'
;MELVRLKCEFENGIDIEVVGSKGGLSLGWKENYLVSLRSFSSSHNDVDIHDHKREEVWHLTSFYGDPDGRFRCTSWDLLRQLCIDPSILWVVLGDSNKITNSYEK
;
A
#
# COMPACT_ATOMS: atom_id res chain seq x y z
N MET A 1 -15.65 2.08 -2.25
CA MET A 1 -14.93 2.05 -0.95
C MET A 1 -15.24 3.27 -0.09
N GLU A 2 -15.69 4.38 -0.67
CA GLU A 2 -16.13 5.58 0.06
C GLU A 2 -17.05 5.33 1.26
N LEU A 3 -18.12 4.53 1.15
CA LEU A 3 -19.01 4.25 2.30
C LEU A 3 -18.30 3.53 3.46
N VAL A 4 -17.31 2.69 3.17
CA VAL A 4 -16.48 2.03 4.20
C VAL A 4 -15.56 3.06 4.83
N ARG A 5 -14.95 3.91 4.00
CA ARG A 5 -14.08 5.00 4.45
C ARG A 5 -14.78 5.97 5.40
N LEU A 6 -16.00 6.39 5.04
CA LEU A 6 -16.85 7.24 5.88
C LEU A 6 -17.24 6.55 7.20
N LYS A 7 -17.58 5.25 7.16
CA LYS A 7 -17.88 4.47 8.38
C LYS A 7 -16.67 4.30 9.30
N CYS A 8 -15.46 4.31 8.74
CA CYS A 8 -14.20 4.25 9.48
C CYS A 8 -13.68 5.63 9.89
N GLU A 9 -14.44 6.71 9.64
CA GLU A 9 -14.06 8.09 9.98
C GLU A 9 -12.73 8.52 9.36
N PHE A 10 -12.51 8.13 8.11
CA PHE A 10 -11.41 8.63 7.29
C PHE A 10 -11.94 9.72 6.36
N GLU A 11 -11.41 10.93 6.46
CA GLU A 11 -11.86 12.08 5.66
C GLU A 11 -11.28 12.03 4.24
N ASN A 12 -10.07 11.49 4.08
CA ASN A 12 -9.35 11.43 2.81
C ASN A 12 -9.11 9.98 2.38
N GLY A 13 -9.04 9.74 1.08
CA GLY A 13 -8.64 8.44 0.56
C GLY A 13 -8.40 8.40 -0.93
N ILE A 14 -7.68 7.37 -1.36
CA ILE A 14 -7.45 7.00 -2.76
C ILE A 14 -8.00 5.60 -2.95
N ASP A 15 -8.84 5.46 -3.98
CA ASP A 15 -9.40 4.19 -4.40
C ASP A 15 -8.78 3.83 -5.75
N ILE A 16 -8.05 2.71 -5.82
CA ILE A 16 -7.57 2.19 -7.11
C ILE A 16 -8.73 1.44 -7.77
N GLU A 17 -8.97 1.78 -9.03
CA GLU A 17 -10.01 1.16 -9.84
C GLU A 17 -9.78 -0.34 -10.01
N VAL A 18 -10.85 -1.11 -9.86
CA VAL A 18 -10.82 -2.57 -10.03
C VAL A 18 -10.75 -2.90 -11.52
N VAL A 19 -9.71 -3.62 -11.94
CA VAL A 19 -9.63 -4.17 -13.31
C VAL A 19 -10.08 -5.63 -13.31
N GLY A 20 -11.27 -5.90 -13.84
CA GLY A 20 -11.83 -7.25 -13.99
C GLY A 20 -12.42 -7.80 -12.68
N SER A 21 -12.15 -9.06 -12.35
CA SER A 21 -12.65 -9.75 -11.14
C SER A 21 -11.67 -9.71 -9.95
N LYS A 22 -10.51 -9.05 -10.10
CA LYS A 22 -9.53 -8.90 -9.02
C LYS A 22 -10.07 -7.92 -7.97
N GLY A 23 -9.70 -8.08 -6.71
CA GLY A 23 -10.05 -7.12 -5.66
C GLY A 23 -9.49 -5.72 -5.94
N GLY A 24 -10.02 -4.71 -5.25
CA GLY A 24 -9.52 -3.33 -5.31
C GLY A 24 -8.69 -2.98 -4.07
N LEU A 25 -7.73 -2.07 -4.24
CA LEU A 25 -6.96 -1.48 -3.15
C LEU A 25 -7.53 -0.08 -2.84
N SER A 26 -7.76 0.19 -1.57
CA SER A 26 -8.19 1.50 -1.08
C SER A 26 -7.32 1.90 0.09
N LEU A 27 -6.85 3.14 0.08
CA LEU A 27 -6.10 3.74 1.17
C LEU A 27 -6.94 4.91 1.71
N GLY A 28 -7.30 4.85 2.99
CA GLY A 28 -7.98 5.93 3.71
C GLY A 28 -7.10 6.47 4.83
N TRP A 29 -7.13 7.79 5.04
CA TRP A 29 -6.36 8.43 6.11
C TRP A 29 -7.10 9.63 6.69
N LYS A 30 -6.63 10.06 7.86
CA LYS A 30 -7.19 11.20 8.58
C LYS A 30 -6.62 12.53 8.10
N GLU A 31 -7.38 13.61 8.19
CA GLU A 31 -7.00 14.96 7.72
C GLU A 31 -5.65 15.47 8.26
N ASN A 32 -5.23 15.00 9.43
CA ASN A 32 -3.97 15.42 10.05
C ASN A 32 -2.70 14.87 9.36
N TYR A 33 -2.85 14.09 8.29
CA TYR A 33 -1.75 13.59 7.48
C TYR A 33 -1.84 14.14 6.06
N LEU A 34 -0.75 14.75 5.59
CA LEU A 34 -0.58 15.07 4.19
C LEU A 34 0.01 13.84 3.49
N VAL A 35 -0.73 13.31 2.52
CA VAL A 35 -0.36 12.10 1.79
C VAL A 35 -0.16 12.45 0.32
N SER A 36 1.01 12.12 -0.20
CA SER A 36 1.42 12.37 -1.59
C SER A 36 1.59 11.05 -2.33
N LEU A 37 0.82 10.84 -3.40
CA LEU A 37 0.91 9.63 -4.21
C LEU A 37 2.19 9.65 -5.04
N ARG A 38 3.03 8.61 -4.89
CA ARG A 38 4.27 8.42 -5.67
C ARG A 38 4.02 7.56 -6.89
N SER A 39 3.37 6.42 -6.69
CA SER A 39 3.02 5.48 -7.75
C SER A 39 1.87 4.58 -7.33
N PHE A 40 1.18 4.00 -8.30
CA PHE A 40 0.13 3.01 -8.04
C PHE A 40 0.01 2.04 -9.20
N SER A 41 -0.55 0.87 -8.91
CA SER A 41 -0.93 -0.14 -9.90
C SER A 41 -2.08 -1.00 -9.34
N SER A 42 -2.58 -1.95 -10.12
CA SER A 42 -3.56 -2.92 -9.62
C SER A 42 -3.06 -3.77 -8.44
N SER A 43 -1.75 -3.82 -8.20
CA SER A 43 -1.13 -4.59 -7.12
C SER A 43 -0.50 -3.74 -6.01
N HIS A 44 -0.46 -2.40 -6.13
CA HIS A 44 0.13 -1.57 -5.08
C HIS A 44 -0.36 -0.11 -5.07
N ASN A 45 -0.34 0.51 -3.89
CA ASN A 45 -0.33 1.96 -3.71
C ASN A 45 0.98 2.34 -3.03
N ASP A 46 1.63 3.39 -3.50
CA ASP A 46 2.89 3.90 -2.96
C ASP A 46 2.77 5.39 -2.65
N VAL A 47 2.94 5.77 -1.39
CA VAL A 47 2.70 7.14 -0.93
C VAL A 47 3.78 7.63 0.02
N ASP A 48 4.07 8.93 -0.03
CA ASP A 48 4.78 9.65 1.02
C ASP A 48 3.77 10.22 2.02
N ILE A 49 4.05 10.07 3.30
CA ILE A 49 3.24 10.58 4.40
C ILE A 49 4.06 11.62 5.15
N HIS A 50 3.54 12.84 5.17
CA HIS A 50 4.13 13.95 5.89
C HIS A 50 3.37 14.13 7.21
N ASP A 51 3.98 13.72 8.32
CA ASP A 51 3.44 13.93 9.65
C ASP A 51 3.78 15.34 10.11
N HIS A 52 2.80 16.24 10.05
CA HIS A 52 2.96 17.65 10.44
C HIS A 52 3.30 17.81 11.93
N LYS A 53 2.98 16.83 12.79
CA LYS A 53 3.28 16.91 14.22
C LYS A 53 4.72 16.54 14.54
N ARG A 54 5.33 15.68 13.72
CA ARG A 54 6.69 15.17 13.93
C ARG A 54 7.73 15.80 13.02
N GLU A 55 7.30 16.59 12.03
CA GLU A 55 8.16 17.13 10.97
C GLU A 55 8.93 16.02 10.22
N GLU A 56 8.35 14.82 10.18
CA GLU A 56 8.95 13.64 9.56
C GLU A 56 8.19 13.26 8.28
N VAL A 57 8.95 12.84 7.28
CA VAL A 57 8.43 12.24 6.05
C VAL A 57 8.79 10.77 6.06
N TRP A 58 7.79 9.93 5.89
CA TRP A 58 7.96 8.49 5.80
C TRP A 58 7.12 7.93 4.66
N HIS A 59 7.50 6.75 4.20
CA HIS A 59 7.02 6.14 2.98
C HIS A 59 6.15 4.95 3.35
N LEU A 60 4.93 4.88 2.80
CA LEU A 60 4.05 3.72 2.93
C LEU A 60 3.78 3.09 1.56
N THR A 61 4.00 1.78 1.46
CA THR A 61 3.53 0.96 0.33
C THR A 61 2.45 0.01 0.81
N SER A 62 1.23 0.14 0.28
CA SER A 62 0.22 -0.90 0.37
C SER A 62 0.38 -1.84 -0.81
N PHE A 63 0.58 -3.13 -0.55
CA PHE A 63 0.96 -4.13 -1.54
C PHE A 63 0.01 -5.33 -1.53
N TYR A 64 -0.33 -5.80 -2.72
CA TYR A 64 -1.09 -7.02 -2.94
C TYR A 64 -0.32 -7.94 -3.90
N GLY A 65 0.27 -9.01 -3.35
CA GLY A 65 1.08 -9.97 -4.09
C GLY A 65 0.28 -10.74 -5.13
N ASP A 66 0.95 -11.26 -6.16
CA ASP A 66 0.26 -12.10 -7.14
C ASP A 66 -0.07 -13.47 -6.51
N PRO A 67 -1.32 -13.95 -6.59
CA PRO A 67 -1.69 -15.27 -6.07
C PRO A 67 -1.01 -16.43 -6.82
N ASP A 68 -0.57 -16.20 -8.05
CA ASP A 68 0.20 -17.17 -8.81
C ASP A 68 1.68 -17.09 -8.44
N GLY A 69 2.17 -18.13 -7.77
CA GLY A 69 3.55 -18.23 -7.30
C GLY A 69 4.62 -18.06 -8.39
N ARG A 70 4.26 -18.19 -9.68
CA ARG A 70 5.17 -17.93 -10.81
C ARG A 70 5.59 -16.45 -10.90
N PHE A 71 4.72 -15.52 -10.50
CA PHE A 71 5.00 -14.08 -10.54
C PHE A 71 5.57 -13.53 -9.24
N ARG A 72 5.87 -14.41 -8.28
CA ARG A 72 6.41 -14.01 -6.97
C ARG A 72 7.71 -13.22 -7.08
N CYS A 73 8.61 -13.59 -8.00
CA CYS A 73 9.85 -12.83 -8.22
C CYS A 73 9.54 -11.39 -8.65
N THR A 74 8.60 -11.21 -9.57
CA THR A 74 8.14 -9.90 -10.04
C THR A 74 7.56 -9.05 -8.90
N SER A 75 6.76 -9.66 -8.02
CA SER A 75 6.25 -9.01 -6.80
C SER A 75 7.36 -8.48 -5.88
N TRP A 76 8.44 -9.25 -5.68
CA TRP A 76 9.59 -8.81 -4.87
C TRP A 76 10.45 -7.77 -5.59
N ASP A 77 10.62 -7.90 -6.90
CA ASP A 77 11.36 -6.93 -7.70
C ASP A 77 10.66 -5.57 -7.70
N LEU A 78 9.33 -5.54 -7.70
CA LEU A 78 8.55 -4.33 -7.51
C LEU A 78 8.87 -3.67 -6.17
N LEU A 79 8.83 -4.41 -5.05
CA LEU A 79 9.18 -3.86 -3.73
C LEU A 79 10.62 -3.31 -3.71
N ARG A 80 11.57 -4.00 -4.34
CA ARG A 80 12.95 -3.50 -4.45
C ARG A 80 13.05 -2.20 -5.24
N GLN A 81 12.25 -2.05 -6.28
CA GLN A 81 12.18 -0.82 -7.08
C GLN A 81 11.53 0.34 -6.33
N LEU A 82 10.55 0.04 -5.47
CA LEU A 82 9.88 1.05 -4.63
C LEU A 82 10.78 1.50 -3.45
N CYS A 83 11.71 0.66 -3.01
CA CYS A 83 12.74 1.01 -2.04
C CYS A 83 13.78 1.96 -2.66
N ILE A 84 13.50 3.26 -2.68
CA ILE A 84 14.37 4.25 -3.32
C ILE A 84 15.46 4.78 -2.38
N ASP A 85 15.12 5.08 -1.12
CA ASP A 85 16.04 5.68 -0.16
C ASP A 85 16.01 4.92 1.19
N PRO A 86 17.14 4.30 1.61
CA PRO A 86 17.23 3.60 2.88
C PRO A 86 17.22 4.52 4.12
N SER A 87 17.38 5.84 3.93
CA SER A 87 17.35 6.82 5.03
C SER A 87 15.93 7.24 5.43
N ILE A 88 14.95 6.99 4.57
CA ILE A 88 13.54 7.29 4.82
C ILE A 88 12.89 6.05 5.45
N LEU A 89 12.12 6.24 6.53
CA LEU A 89 11.35 5.16 7.13
C LEU A 89 10.35 4.63 6.11
N TRP A 90 10.48 3.36 5.74
CA TRP A 90 9.61 2.71 4.77
C TRP A 90 8.79 1.60 5.43
N VAL A 91 7.48 1.70 5.32
CA VAL A 91 6.51 0.74 5.84
C VAL A 91 5.81 0.07 4.67
N VAL A 92 5.78 -1.26 4.67
CA VAL A 92 5.05 -2.05 3.68
C VAL A 92 3.92 -2.80 4.38
N LEU A 93 2.69 -2.61 3.92
CA LEU A 93 1.49 -3.24 4.45
C LEU A 93 0.74 -3.99 3.35
N GLY A 94 -0.04 -4.99 3.72
CA GLY A 94 -0.95 -5.69 2.80
C GLY A 94 -0.70 -7.20 2.77
N ASP A 95 -1.27 -7.85 1.76
CA ASP A 95 -1.21 -9.30 1.61
C ASP A 95 -0.14 -9.66 0.57
N SER A 96 0.90 -10.33 1.00
CA SER A 96 1.99 -10.76 0.11
C SER A 96 1.64 -11.99 -0.73
N ASN A 97 0.49 -12.63 -0.49
CA ASN A 97 0.06 -13.90 -1.09
C ASN A 97 1.15 -14.99 -1.00
N LYS A 98 1.95 -14.94 0.07
CA LYS A 98 3.02 -15.90 0.36
C LYS A 98 2.78 -16.50 1.74
N ILE A 99 2.71 -17.83 1.79
CA ILE A 99 2.89 -18.58 3.02
C ILE A 99 4.35 -18.41 3.43
N THR A 100 4.59 -17.53 4.39
CA THR A 100 5.93 -17.30 4.96
C THR A 100 6.20 -18.21 6.14
N ASN A 101 5.15 -18.79 6.72
CA ASN A 101 5.23 -19.68 7.85
C ASN A 101 4.37 -20.93 7.64
N SER A 102 4.85 -22.10 8.05
CA SER A 102 4.12 -23.37 7.93
C SER A 102 2.82 -23.40 8.73
N TYR A 103 2.61 -22.45 9.65
CA TYR A 103 1.38 -22.28 10.43
C TYR A 103 0.30 -21.44 9.73
N GLU A 104 0.57 -20.83 8.57
CA GLU A 104 -0.45 -20.18 7.73
C GLU A 104 -1.18 -21.17 6.82
N LYS A 105 -1.08 -22.47 7.14
CA LYS A 105 -1.63 -23.59 6.37
C LYS A 105 -2.86 -24.18 7.05
#